data_AF-A0A257VPF2-F1
#
_entry.id   AF-A0A257VPF2-F1
#
_cell.length_a   1.000
_cell.length_b   1.000
_cell.length_c   1.000
_cell.angle_alpha   90.00
_cell.angle_beta   90.00
_cell.angle_gamma   90.00
#
_symmetry.space_group_name_H-M   'P 1'
#
loop_
_entity.id
_entity.type
_entity.pdbx_description
1 polymer ?
#
loop_
_entity_poly.entity_id
_entity_poly.type
_entity_poly.pdbx_seq_one_letter_code
_entity_poly.pdbx_strand_id
1 'polypeptide(L)'
;VRKNVRFLQQKGIDYALILSGDQLYRMNYDEMLATHIQTGADVTIGALPVTREQARGFGIMRLDDDGRVRGFLEKPQTDEEIDIVKTEPAWIDARGIESKGRDCLGSMGIYLFNRDVLVDLLTKTDYHDFGKEVFPMSIRTHKVQVHLFDGYWEDIGTIRSFYEANLDLCRTDAAFRLDDENAPIFTHARMLPPTRCDGAQITQSLISDGSFIEPGAVIENSVIGLRCRIGRNVTIRNSVLMGADYFQSDAERLADAEAGQPAVGIGEGSFIEGAIVDKNCRIGKNVRISPKGLKSLPESSQIVYEEGVVVVPKDSLLNDGWTLKS
;
A
#
# COMPACT_ATOMS: atom_id res chain seq x y z
N VAL A 1 -1.64 -11.91 15.57
CA VAL A 1 -0.53 -12.80 15.96
C VAL A 1 -0.96 -13.95 16.89
N ARG A 2 -1.58 -13.71 18.06
CA ARG A 2 -1.92 -14.77 19.07
C ARG A 2 -2.72 -15.97 18.53
N LYS A 3 -3.62 -15.78 17.56
CA LYS A 3 -4.36 -16.88 16.89
C LYS A 3 -3.46 -17.91 16.18
N ASN A 4 -2.21 -17.55 15.89
CA ASN A 4 -1.24 -18.39 15.19
C ASN A 4 -0.27 -19.13 16.12
N VAL A 5 -0.41 -19.00 17.46
CA VAL A 5 0.52 -19.64 18.43
C VAL A 5 0.64 -21.15 18.22
N ARG A 6 -0.45 -21.83 17.86
CA ARG A 6 -0.41 -23.28 17.56
C ARG A 6 0.56 -23.66 16.43
N PHE A 7 0.76 -22.77 15.46
CA PHE A 7 1.70 -22.98 14.37
C PHE A 7 3.13 -22.67 14.83
N LEU A 8 3.29 -21.60 15.63
CA LEU A 8 4.56 -21.24 16.25
C LEU A 8 5.07 -22.26 17.27
N GLN A 9 4.22 -23.15 17.78
CA GLN A 9 4.63 -24.23 18.71
C GLN A 9 5.06 -25.52 17.98
N GLN A 10 4.99 -25.56 16.65
CA GLN A 10 5.46 -26.72 15.89
C GLN A 10 6.99 -26.83 15.96
N LYS A 11 7.48 -28.07 15.92
CA LYS A 11 8.93 -28.36 15.91
C LYS A 11 9.56 -27.92 14.59
N GLY A 12 10.84 -27.57 14.62
CA GLY A 12 11.62 -27.19 13.43
C GLY A 12 11.46 -25.73 13.01
N ILE A 13 10.88 -24.90 13.88
CA ILE A 13 10.83 -23.45 13.71
C ILE A 13 11.76 -22.85 14.76
N ASP A 14 12.76 -22.09 14.32
CA ASP A 14 13.69 -21.41 15.22
C ASP A 14 13.35 -19.91 15.34
N TYR A 15 12.91 -19.32 14.22
CA TYR A 15 12.60 -17.90 14.12
C TYR A 15 11.19 -17.66 13.58
N ALA A 16 10.61 -16.52 13.94
CA ALA A 16 9.31 -16.07 13.47
C ALA A 16 9.42 -14.64 12.91
N LEU A 17 9.14 -14.48 11.61
CA LEU A 17 9.06 -13.18 10.94
C LEU A 17 7.62 -12.66 11.02
N ILE A 18 7.46 -11.42 11.49
CA ILE A 18 6.21 -10.70 11.64
C ILE A 18 6.21 -9.54 10.66
N LEU A 19 5.25 -9.53 9.73
CA LEU A 19 5.12 -8.55 8.65
C LEU A 19 3.75 -7.86 8.75
N SER A 20 3.70 -6.58 8.37
CA SER A 20 2.42 -5.89 8.12
C SER A 20 1.85 -6.28 6.77
N GLY A 21 0.53 -6.21 6.63
CA GLY A 21 -0.19 -6.63 5.42
C GLY A 21 -0.47 -5.52 4.41
N ASP A 22 -0.10 -4.28 4.73
CA ASP A 22 -0.52 -3.03 4.08
C ASP A 22 0.68 -2.12 3.76
N GLN A 23 1.81 -2.71 3.40
CA GLN A 23 3.03 -1.98 3.06
C GLN A 23 3.53 -2.37 1.67
N LEU A 24 4.04 -1.40 0.93
CA LEU A 24 4.65 -1.61 -0.40
C LEU A 24 6.16 -1.47 -0.31
N TYR A 25 6.90 -2.57 -0.46
CA TYR A 25 8.35 -2.62 -0.44
C TYR A 25 8.89 -3.91 -1.05
N ARG A 26 10.21 -3.97 -1.25
CA ARG A 26 10.95 -5.19 -1.59
C ARG A 26 12.16 -5.29 -0.67
N MET A 27 12.26 -6.38 0.09
CA MET A 27 13.34 -6.58 1.07
C MET A 27 13.80 -8.05 1.06
N ASN A 28 15.11 -8.26 1.13
CA ASN A 28 15.72 -9.56 1.31
C ASN A 28 15.80 -9.90 2.81
N TYR A 29 14.92 -10.80 3.29
CA TYR A 29 14.90 -11.15 4.72
C TYR A 29 16.07 -12.01 5.18
N ASP A 30 16.84 -12.61 4.27
CA ASP A 30 18.05 -13.35 4.65
C ASP A 30 19.11 -12.42 5.26
N GLU A 31 19.16 -11.16 4.84
CA GLU A 31 20.06 -10.14 5.41
C GLU A 31 19.62 -9.73 6.83
N MET A 32 18.31 -9.63 7.06
CA MET A 32 17.74 -9.38 8.38
C MET A 32 17.98 -10.57 9.32
N LEU A 33 17.83 -11.80 8.82
CA LEU A 33 18.15 -13.02 9.54
C LEU A 33 19.63 -13.11 9.88
N ALA A 34 20.52 -12.78 8.94
CA ALA A 34 21.96 -12.73 9.19
C ALA A 34 22.30 -11.74 10.30
N THR A 35 21.69 -10.55 10.29
CA THR A 35 21.85 -9.55 11.36
C THR A 35 21.39 -10.10 12.71
N HIS A 36 20.23 -10.76 12.74
CA HIS A 36 19.66 -11.37 13.94
C HIS A 36 20.61 -12.42 14.56
N ILE A 37 21.12 -13.33 13.73
CA ILE A 37 22.03 -14.40 14.17
C ILE A 37 23.38 -13.83 14.61
N GLN A 38 24.01 -12.96 13.79
CA GLN A 38 25.35 -12.43 14.07
C GLN A 38 25.40 -11.61 15.36
N THR A 39 24.32 -10.89 15.65
CA THR A 39 24.23 -10.11 16.89
C THR A 39 23.72 -10.93 18.06
N GLY A 40 23.26 -12.17 17.87
CA GLY A 40 22.63 -12.98 18.91
C GLY A 40 21.42 -12.26 19.52
N ALA A 41 20.65 -11.57 18.68
CA ALA A 41 19.46 -10.85 19.11
C ALA A 41 18.33 -11.83 19.46
N ASP A 42 17.47 -11.42 20.39
CA ASP A 42 16.21 -12.10 20.66
C ASP A 42 15.10 -11.62 19.73
N VAL A 43 15.21 -10.35 19.33
CA VAL A 43 14.32 -9.67 18.39
C VAL A 43 15.16 -8.78 17.49
N THR A 44 14.89 -8.79 16.19
CA THR A 44 15.43 -7.82 15.24
C THR A 44 14.28 -7.02 14.64
N ILE A 45 14.46 -5.71 14.50
CA ILE A 45 13.47 -4.81 13.91
C ILE A 45 14.02 -4.13 12.66
N GLY A 46 13.24 -4.13 11.58
CA GLY A 46 13.53 -3.38 10.36
C GLY A 46 13.32 -1.87 10.58
N ALA A 47 14.31 -1.07 10.22
CA ALA A 47 14.30 0.37 10.41
C ALA A 47 14.68 1.12 9.14
N LEU A 48 13.93 2.18 8.85
CA LEU A 48 14.19 3.10 7.76
C LEU A 48 14.77 4.41 8.33
N PRO A 49 15.90 4.91 7.81
CA PRO A 49 16.28 6.30 8.05
C PRO A 49 15.21 7.25 7.54
N VAL A 50 14.78 8.19 8.36
CA VAL A 50 13.74 9.17 8.02
C VAL A 50 14.14 10.56 8.47
N THR A 51 13.60 11.58 7.80
CA THR A 51 13.74 12.98 8.24
C THR A 51 12.86 13.26 9.46
N ARG A 52 13.12 14.37 10.15
CA ARG A 52 12.27 14.83 11.27
C ARG A 52 10.80 15.04 10.89
N GLU A 53 10.54 15.48 9.66
CA GLU A 53 9.17 15.67 9.16
C GLU A 53 8.45 14.33 9.02
N GLN A 54 9.12 13.36 8.38
CA GLN A 54 8.61 12.01 8.22
C GLN A 54 8.43 11.30 9.56
N ALA A 55 9.33 11.54 10.51
CA ALA A 55 9.37 10.86 11.81
C ALA A 55 8.03 10.88 12.59
N ARG A 56 7.20 11.90 12.35
CA ARG A 56 5.87 12.05 12.96
C ARG A 56 4.88 10.96 12.57
N GLY A 57 5.11 10.29 11.44
CA GLY A 57 4.33 9.14 10.98
C GLY A 57 4.77 7.79 11.53
N PHE A 58 5.94 7.71 12.16
CA PHE A 58 6.60 6.46 12.55
C PHE A 58 6.78 6.32 14.06
N GLY A 59 6.97 5.08 14.51
CA GLY A 59 7.60 4.82 15.80
C GLY A 59 9.12 4.95 15.70
N ILE A 60 9.71 5.91 16.42
CA ILE A 60 11.14 6.23 16.34
C ILE A 60 11.92 5.52 17.43
N MET A 61 13.03 4.89 17.04
CA MET A 61 13.89 4.13 17.94
C MET A 61 15.08 4.94 18.41
N ARG A 62 15.40 4.81 19.70
CA ARG A 62 16.69 5.24 20.26
C ARG A 62 17.60 4.03 20.41
N LEU A 63 18.81 4.13 19.85
CA LEU A 63 19.80 3.05 19.84
C LEU A 63 20.98 3.34 20.78
N ASP A 64 21.75 2.31 21.12
CA ASP A 64 23.14 2.47 21.56
C ASP A 64 24.12 2.33 20.38
N ASP A 65 25.43 2.48 20.65
CA ASP A 65 26.48 2.50 19.63
C ASP A 65 26.54 1.22 18.78
N ASP A 66 26.15 0.08 19.36
CA ASP A 66 26.10 -1.23 18.71
C ASP A 66 24.80 -1.46 17.92
N GLY A 67 23.84 -0.53 17.98
CA GLY A 67 22.55 -0.63 17.31
C GLY A 67 21.49 -1.42 18.07
N ARG A 68 21.71 -1.68 19.36
CA ARG A 68 20.66 -2.26 20.20
C ARG A 68 19.64 -1.17 20.54
N VAL A 69 18.37 -1.52 20.41
CA VAL A 69 17.26 -0.62 20.73
C VAL A 69 17.19 -0.44 22.25
N ARG A 70 17.25 0.82 22.71
CA ARG A 70 17.19 1.23 24.12
C ARG A 70 15.96 2.06 24.46
N GLY A 71 15.27 2.57 23.44
CA GLY A 71 14.06 3.36 23.61
C GLY A 71 13.23 3.34 22.34
N PHE A 72 11.95 3.66 22.50
CA PHE A 72 11.00 3.72 21.41
C PHE A 72 9.97 4.80 21.75
N LEU A 73 9.67 5.66 20.78
CA LEU A 73 8.69 6.72 20.90
C LEU A 73 7.75 6.67 19.70
N GLU A 74 6.48 6.40 19.97
CA GLU A 74 5.45 6.26 18.93
C GLU A 74 5.00 7.63 18.44
N LYS A 75 5.19 7.92 17.14
CA LYS A 75 4.67 9.10 16.43
C LYS A 75 4.92 10.42 17.18
N PRO A 76 6.20 10.78 17.44
CA PRO A 76 6.53 12.05 18.09
C PRO A 76 5.97 13.23 17.30
N GLN A 77 5.43 14.24 17.98
CA GLN A 77 4.79 15.40 17.37
C GLN A 77 5.60 16.69 17.51
N THR A 78 6.51 16.76 18.49
CA THR A 78 7.35 17.96 18.73
C THR A 78 8.82 17.71 18.42
N ASP A 79 9.57 18.77 18.18
CA ASP A 79 11.01 18.68 17.94
C ASP A 79 11.77 18.20 19.19
N GLU A 80 11.31 18.57 20.38
CA GLU A 80 11.89 18.10 21.64
C GLU A 80 11.70 16.59 21.83
N GLU A 81 10.54 16.06 21.43
CA GLU A 81 10.28 14.62 21.44
C GLU A 81 11.21 13.87 20.47
N ILE A 82 11.40 14.42 19.27
CA ILE A 82 12.32 13.86 18.26
C ILE A 82 13.76 13.89 18.75
N ASP A 83 14.19 14.98 19.42
CA ASP A 83 15.56 15.13 19.92
C ASP A 83 15.93 14.06 20.97
N ILE A 84 14.96 13.50 21.68
CA ILE A 84 15.17 12.41 22.66
C ILE A 84 15.55 11.09 21.98
N VAL A 85 15.08 10.88 20.74
CA VAL A 85 15.17 9.62 19.99
C VAL A 85 15.93 9.73 18.67
N LYS A 86 16.55 10.89 18.41
CA LYS A 86 17.38 11.09 17.22
C LYS A 86 18.55 10.12 17.16
N THR A 87 18.97 9.84 15.94
CA THR A 87 20.18 9.07 15.61
C THR A 87 21.16 9.99 14.89
N GLU A 88 22.41 10.01 15.34
CA GLU A 88 23.44 10.81 14.68
C GLU A 88 23.64 10.34 13.23
N PRO A 89 23.57 11.22 12.22
CA PRO A 89 23.71 10.84 10.82
C PRO A 89 24.97 10.01 10.52
N ALA A 90 26.09 10.36 11.18
CA ALA A 90 27.35 9.63 11.05
C ALA A 90 27.27 8.15 11.48
N TRP A 91 26.36 7.82 12.41
CA TRP A 91 26.13 6.43 12.83
C TRP A 91 25.45 5.61 11.73
N ILE A 92 24.56 6.25 10.96
CA ILE A 92 23.88 5.67 9.78
C ILE A 92 24.89 5.52 8.64
N ASP A 93 25.66 6.57 8.36
CA ASP A 93 26.70 6.59 7.32
C ASP A 93 27.75 5.49 7.55
N ALA A 94 28.18 5.28 8.80
CA ALA A 94 29.14 4.25 9.17
C ALA A 94 28.64 2.81 8.91
N ARG A 95 27.35 2.62 8.61
CA ARG A 95 26.71 1.34 8.30
C ARG A 95 26.38 1.17 6.82
N GLY A 96 26.94 2.03 5.97
CA GLY A 96 26.86 1.89 4.51
C GLY A 96 25.61 2.50 3.89
N ILE A 97 24.85 3.30 4.65
CA ILE A 97 23.67 4.03 4.16
C ILE A 97 23.95 5.53 4.24
N GLU A 98 23.81 6.23 3.13
CA GLU A 98 23.93 7.69 3.12
C GLU A 98 22.74 8.33 3.86
N SER A 99 22.99 8.95 5.00
CA SER A 99 21.95 9.57 5.83
C SER A 99 21.13 10.63 5.08
N LYS A 100 21.73 11.46 4.22
CA LYS A 100 21.02 12.47 3.39
C LYS A 100 20.09 13.41 4.20
N GLY A 101 20.54 13.81 5.39
CA GLY A 101 19.74 14.65 6.30
C GLY A 101 18.66 13.90 7.10
N ARG A 102 18.65 12.56 7.01
CA ARG A 102 17.82 11.68 7.85
C ARG A 102 18.56 11.43 9.14
N ASP A 103 17.98 11.88 10.25
CA ASP A 103 18.55 11.86 11.61
C ASP A 103 17.66 11.08 12.59
N CYS A 104 16.72 10.28 12.08
CA CYS A 104 15.82 9.43 12.85
C CYS A 104 15.75 8.04 12.21
N LEU A 105 15.44 7.03 13.03
CA LEU A 105 15.20 5.66 12.58
C LEU A 105 13.75 5.25 12.86
N GLY A 106 12.95 5.25 11.80
CA GLY A 106 11.55 4.84 11.83
C GLY A 106 11.39 3.33 11.78
N SER A 107 10.59 2.78 12.67
CA SER A 107 10.18 1.37 12.65
C SER A 107 9.32 1.09 11.43
N MET A 108 9.70 0.09 10.64
CA MET A 108 8.91 -0.39 9.50
C MET A 108 7.77 -1.32 9.92
N GLY A 109 7.67 -1.69 11.21
CA GLY A 109 6.70 -2.70 11.66
C GLY A 109 7.03 -4.12 11.20
N ILE A 110 8.30 -4.37 10.82
CA ILE A 110 8.84 -5.67 10.42
C ILE A 110 9.72 -6.19 11.55
N TYR A 111 9.41 -7.37 12.06
CA TYR A 111 10.12 -7.93 13.21
C TYR A 111 10.49 -9.39 13.00
N LEU A 112 11.70 -9.77 13.41
CA LEU A 112 12.16 -11.15 13.45
C LEU A 112 12.41 -11.55 14.90
N PHE A 113 11.73 -12.58 15.38
CA PHE A 113 11.84 -13.05 16.76
C PHE A 113 12.48 -14.44 16.82
N ASN A 114 13.24 -14.69 17.88
CA ASN A 114 13.41 -16.06 18.39
C ASN A 114 12.02 -16.62 18.71
N ARG A 115 11.71 -17.83 18.21
CA ARG A 115 10.39 -18.45 18.37
C ARG A 115 9.96 -18.51 19.83
N ASP A 116 10.84 -18.97 20.72
CA ASP A 116 10.52 -19.13 22.15
C ASP A 116 10.22 -17.79 22.82
N VAL A 117 10.96 -16.73 22.47
CA VAL A 117 10.72 -15.37 22.96
C VAL A 117 9.33 -14.89 22.55
N LEU A 118 8.96 -15.08 21.28
CA LEU A 118 7.63 -14.68 20.79
C LEU A 118 6.51 -15.47 21.47
N VAL A 119 6.66 -16.79 21.61
CA VAL A 119 5.65 -17.65 22.27
C VAL A 119 5.48 -17.24 23.73
N ASP A 120 6.58 -17.00 24.44
CA ASP A 120 6.55 -16.55 25.83
C ASP A 120 5.84 -15.21 25.97
N LEU A 121 6.20 -14.22 25.15
CA LEU A 121 5.55 -12.90 25.16
C LEU A 121 4.05 -13.00 24.88
N LEU A 122 3.61 -13.85 23.95
CA LEU A 122 2.20 -13.97 23.58
C LEU A 122 1.35 -14.77 24.58
N THR A 123 1.95 -15.69 25.32
CA THR A 123 1.23 -16.62 26.23
C THR A 123 1.27 -16.19 27.69
N LYS A 124 2.32 -15.48 28.11
CA LYS A 124 2.49 -15.02 29.49
C LYS A 124 1.97 -13.60 29.73
N THR A 125 1.46 -12.94 28.69
CA THR A 125 0.86 -11.60 28.77
C THR A 125 -0.53 -11.59 28.12
N ASP A 126 -1.38 -10.65 28.51
CA ASP A 126 -2.70 -10.41 27.93
C ASP A 126 -2.68 -9.37 26.80
N TYR A 127 -1.54 -8.73 26.52
CA TYR A 127 -1.34 -7.70 25.49
C TYR A 127 -2.06 -8.00 24.17
N HIS A 128 -2.73 -6.99 23.64
CA HIS A 128 -3.54 -7.07 22.44
C HIS A 128 -2.87 -6.42 21.22
N ASP A 129 -2.04 -5.40 21.44
CA ASP A 129 -1.36 -4.66 20.40
C ASP A 129 0.14 -5.02 20.31
N PHE A 130 0.58 -5.39 19.11
CA PHE A 130 1.96 -5.82 18.90
C PHE A 130 2.94 -4.66 18.98
N GLY A 131 2.61 -3.52 18.37
CA GLY A 131 3.49 -2.35 18.29
C GLY A 131 3.48 -1.53 19.59
N LYS A 132 2.33 -1.45 20.28
CA LYS A 132 2.18 -0.62 21.49
C LYS A 132 2.48 -1.34 22.79
N GLU A 133 2.40 -2.67 22.83
CA GLU A 133 2.55 -3.43 24.07
C GLU A 133 3.65 -4.49 23.96
N VAL A 134 3.54 -5.42 23.00
CA VAL A 134 4.49 -6.56 22.88
C VAL A 134 5.90 -6.09 22.56
N PHE A 135 6.05 -5.19 21.59
CA PHE A 135 7.37 -4.69 21.17
C PHE A 135 8.05 -3.83 22.26
N PRO A 136 7.39 -2.83 22.88
CA PRO A 136 7.98 -2.09 23.99
C PRO A 136 8.41 -2.98 25.17
N MET A 137 7.66 -4.04 25.47
CA MET A 137 8.06 -5.02 26.48
C MET A 137 9.31 -5.80 26.07
N SER A 138 9.42 -6.15 24.78
CA SER A 138 10.60 -6.83 24.23
C SER A 138 11.88 -6.02 24.42
N ILE A 139 11.82 -4.70 24.19
CA ILE A 139 12.95 -3.78 24.41
C ILE A 139 13.45 -3.83 25.87
N ARG A 140 12.52 -3.93 26.83
CA ARG A 140 12.86 -3.92 28.27
C ARG A 140 13.44 -5.23 28.78
N THR A 141 13.08 -6.35 28.16
CA THR A 141 13.35 -7.69 28.70
C THR A 141 14.33 -8.51 27.89
N HIS A 142 14.55 -8.15 26.62
CA HIS A 142 15.32 -8.95 25.68
C HIS A 142 16.34 -8.09 24.91
N LYS A 143 17.21 -8.75 24.14
CA LYS A 143 18.12 -8.06 23.21
C LYS A 143 17.40 -7.76 21.89
N VAL A 144 16.98 -6.50 21.73
CA VAL A 144 16.38 -6.01 20.48
C VAL A 144 17.43 -5.31 19.63
N GLN A 145 17.67 -5.79 18.42
CA GLN A 145 18.67 -5.25 17.49
C GLN A 145 18.00 -4.57 16.29
N VAL A 146 18.53 -3.44 15.84
CA VAL A 146 18.09 -2.83 14.60
C VAL A 146 18.70 -3.52 13.38
N HIS A 147 17.93 -3.63 12.30
CA HIS A 147 18.42 -3.93 10.96
C HIS A 147 17.99 -2.78 10.03
N LEU A 148 18.97 -2.11 9.43
CA LEU A 148 18.71 -0.95 8.58
C LEU A 148 18.26 -1.38 7.19
N PHE A 149 17.29 -0.66 6.66
CA PHE A 149 16.79 -0.79 5.30
C PHE A 149 16.88 0.59 4.62
N ASP A 150 17.31 0.63 3.35
CA ASP A 150 17.42 1.85 2.54
C ASP A 150 16.84 1.67 1.14
N GLY A 151 15.76 0.86 1.05
CA GLY A 151 14.97 0.71 -0.16
C GLY A 151 13.68 1.51 -0.11
N TYR A 152 12.90 1.44 -1.19
CA TYR A 152 11.53 1.96 -1.21
C TYR A 152 10.66 1.22 -0.20
N TRP A 153 9.96 1.98 0.63
CA TRP A 153 8.95 1.50 1.57
C TRP A 153 7.88 2.56 1.71
N GLU A 154 6.62 2.16 1.58
CA GLU A 154 5.47 3.03 1.83
C GLU A 154 4.39 2.29 2.61
N ASP A 155 3.74 2.99 3.55
CA ASP A 155 2.55 2.53 4.25
C ASP A 155 1.31 2.90 3.42
N ILE A 156 0.64 1.89 2.87
CA ILE A 156 -0.54 2.05 2.00
C ILE A 156 -1.85 1.82 2.78
N GLY A 157 -1.84 2.02 4.09
CA GLY A 157 -2.99 1.83 4.97
C GLY A 157 -4.06 2.94 4.89
N THR A 158 -3.77 4.10 4.31
CA THR A 158 -4.78 5.18 4.08
C THR A 158 -5.21 5.25 2.62
N ILE A 159 -6.38 5.86 2.38
CA ILE A 159 -6.90 6.03 1.01
C ILE A 159 -5.94 6.89 0.17
N ARG A 160 -5.40 7.96 0.75
CA ARG A 160 -4.46 8.82 0.04
C ARG A 160 -3.17 8.11 -0.32
N SER A 161 -2.53 7.44 0.65
CA SER A 161 -1.23 6.80 0.39
C SER A 161 -1.37 5.62 -0.57
N PHE A 162 -2.46 4.84 -0.46
CA PHE A 162 -2.79 3.81 -1.45
C PHE A 162 -2.93 4.39 -2.86
N TYR A 163 -3.67 5.49 -3.00
CA TYR A 163 -3.89 6.15 -4.29
C TYR A 163 -2.59 6.69 -4.89
N GLU A 164 -1.79 7.41 -4.11
CA GLU A 164 -0.53 7.98 -4.55
C GLU A 164 0.48 6.90 -4.94
N ALA A 165 0.66 5.88 -4.09
CA ALA A 165 1.59 4.79 -4.37
C ALA A 165 1.26 4.05 -5.67
N ASN A 166 -0.04 3.87 -5.98
CA ASN A 166 -0.45 3.27 -7.26
C ASN A 166 -0.14 4.18 -8.46
N LEU A 167 -0.40 5.48 -8.37
CA LEU A 167 -0.11 6.41 -9.45
C LEU A 167 1.40 6.61 -9.67
N ASP A 168 2.20 6.53 -8.60
CA ASP A 168 3.66 6.62 -8.69
C ASP A 168 4.27 5.50 -9.53
N LEU A 169 3.63 4.32 -9.60
CA LEU A 169 4.05 3.21 -10.47
C LEU A 169 3.97 3.58 -11.96
N CYS A 170 3.16 4.58 -12.34
CA CYS A 170 3.03 5.03 -13.73
C CYS A 170 4.22 5.89 -14.17
N ARG A 171 5.05 6.38 -13.24
CA ARG A 171 6.19 7.24 -13.55
C ARG A 171 7.31 6.46 -14.21
N THR A 172 8.00 7.08 -15.17
CA THR A 172 9.18 6.49 -15.81
C THR A 172 10.33 6.25 -14.82
N ASP A 173 10.44 7.10 -13.80
CA ASP A 173 11.43 7.04 -12.72
C ASP A 173 10.84 6.50 -11.41
N ALA A 174 9.80 5.66 -11.49
CA ALA A 174 9.14 5.08 -10.31
C ALA A 174 10.16 4.45 -9.36
N ALA A 175 10.11 4.86 -8.09
CA ALA A 175 11.02 4.36 -7.05
C ALA A 175 10.77 2.88 -6.73
N PHE A 176 9.54 2.39 -6.94
CA PHE A 176 9.19 0.99 -6.84
C PHE A 176 8.87 0.39 -8.21
N ARG A 177 9.43 -0.79 -8.48
CA ARG A 177 9.30 -1.49 -9.75
C ARG A 177 8.76 -2.90 -9.56
N LEU A 178 7.69 -3.22 -10.29
CA LEU A 178 7.06 -4.55 -10.25
C LEU A 178 7.86 -5.61 -11.05
N ASP A 179 8.71 -5.18 -11.98
CA ASP A 179 9.36 -6.00 -13.02
C ASP A 179 10.80 -6.44 -12.66
N ASP A 180 11.07 -6.67 -11.38
CA ASP A 180 12.39 -7.13 -10.92
C ASP A 180 12.57 -8.64 -11.17
N GLU A 181 13.59 -8.97 -11.94
CA GLU A 181 13.91 -10.34 -12.36
C GLU A 181 14.40 -11.24 -11.22
N ASN A 182 15.05 -10.66 -10.20
CA ASN A 182 15.66 -11.41 -9.11
C ASN A 182 14.67 -11.63 -7.96
N ALA A 183 13.72 -10.72 -7.78
CA ALA A 183 12.71 -10.78 -6.74
C ALA A 183 11.33 -10.29 -7.24
N PRO A 184 10.67 -11.06 -8.14
CA PRO A 184 9.40 -10.67 -8.72
C PRO A 184 8.27 -10.67 -7.69
N ILE A 185 7.28 -9.79 -7.88
CA ILE A 185 6.05 -9.81 -7.09
C ILE A 185 5.07 -10.80 -7.73
N PHE A 186 4.85 -11.92 -7.05
CA PHE A 186 3.92 -12.94 -7.52
C PHE A 186 2.46 -12.55 -7.29
N THR A 187 1.59 -13.01 -8.20
CA THR A 187 0.13 -12.92 -8.06
C THR A 187 -0.52 -14.18 -8.66
N HIS A 188 -1.82 -14.33 -8.49
CA HIS A 188 -2.57 -15.43 -9.07
C HIS A 188 -2.52 -15.39 -10.61
N ALA A 189 -2.03 -16.46 -11.24
CA ALA A 189 -1.98 -16.61 -12.70
C ALA A 189 -3.40 -16.77 -13.28
N ARG A 190 -3.89 -15.77 -14.01
CA ARG A 190 -5.28 -15.72 -14.50
C ARG A 190 -5.46 -16.10 -15.97
N MET A 191 -4.37 -16.20 -16.74
CA MET A 191 -4.39 -16.51 -18.18
C MET A 191 -5.36 -15.60 -18.97
N LEU A 192 -5.39 -14.32 -18.64
CA LEU A 192 -6.25 -13.35 -19.34
C LEU A 192 -5.70 -13.08 -20.75
N PRO A 193 -6.58 -12.77 -21.73
CA PRO A 193 -6.11 -12.36 -23.04
C PRO A 193 -5.39 -11.01 -22.97
N PRO A 194 -4.56 -10.67 -23.97
CA PRO A 194 -4.01 -9.32 -24.10
C PRO A 194 -5.10 -8.26 -24.13
N THR A 195 -4.79 -7.07 -23.61
CA THR A 195 -5.71 -5.93 -23.68
C THR A 195 -5.92 -5.49 -25.13
N ARG A 196 -7.19 -5.29 -25.51
CA ARG A 196 -7.57 -4.70 -26.80
C ARG A 196 -7.71 -3.20 -26.65
N CYS A 197 -6.86 -2.46 -27.34
CA CYS A 197 -6.89 -1.00 -27.40
C CYS A 197 -7.10 -0.57 -28.85
N ASP A 198 -8.16 0.18 -29.11
CA ASP A 198 -8.51 0.66 -30.46
C ASP A 198 -8.74 2.18 -30.40
N GLY A 199 -7.88 2.96 -31.04
CA GLY A 199 -8.05 4.41 -31.19
C GLY A 199 -8.02 5.23 -29.88
N ALA A 200 -7.26 4.80 -28.86
CA ALA A 200 -7.11 5.54 -27.59
C ALA A 200 -5.75 6.26 -27.47
N GLN A 201 -5.72 7.34 -26.69
CA GLN A 201 -4.50 8.03 -26.27
C GLN A 201 -4.17 7.65 -24.83
N ILE A 202 -2.97 7.10 -24.62
CA ILE A 202 -2.53 6.62 -23.31
C ILE A 202 -1.18 7.25 -22.99
N THR A 203 -1.10 8.00 -21.90
CA THR A 203 0.10 8.73 -21.47
C THR A 203 0.38 8.43 -20.01
N GLN A 204 1.63 8.03 -19.69
CA GLN A 204 2.09 7.77 -18.32
C GLN A 204 1.09 6.91 -17.53
N SER A 205 0.71 5.75 -18.05
CA SER A 205 -0.37 4.94 -17.46
C SER A 205 -0.05 3.46 -17.59
N LEU A 206 -0.54 2.68 -16.63
CA LEU A 206 -0.38 1.22 -16.61
C LEU A 206 -1.69 0.56 -17.01
N ILE A 207 -1.62 -0.39 -17.96
CA ILE A 207 -2.80 -1.12 -18.45
C ILE A 207 -2.60 -2.61 -18.19
N SER A 208 -3.42 -3.16 -17.32
CA SER A 208 -3.41 -4.59 -16.98
C SER A 208 -4.13 -5.43 -18.05
N ASP A 209 -3.94 -6.74 -17.99
CA ASP A 209 -4.48 -7.71 -18.95
C ASP A 209 -6.00 -7.76 -19.03
N GLY A 210 -6.49 -8.24 -20.18
CA GLY A 210 -7.89 -8.53 -20.42
C GLY A 210 -8.79 -7.31 -20.58
N SER A 211 -8.24 -6.11 -20.74
CA SER A 211 -9.04 -4.90 -20.86
C SER A 211 -9.53 -4.65 -22.29
N PHE A 212 -10.60 -3.87 -22.43
CA PHE A 212 -11.16 -3.39 -23.69
C PHE A 212 -11.28 -1.88 -23.63
N ILE A 213 -10.52 -1.18 -24.46
CA ILE A 213 -10.48 0.28 -24.54
C ILE A 213 -10.97 0.70 -25.91
N GLU A 214 -12.11 1.40 -25.95
CA GLU A 214 -12.78 1.82 -27.19
C GLU A 214 -12.24 3.15 -27.75
N PRO A 215 -12.52 3.46 -29.04
CA PRO A 215 -12.02 4.65 -29.71
C PRO A 215 -12.35 5.98 -29.03
N GLY A 216 -11.39 6.91 -29.10
CA GLY A 216 -11.49 8.25 -28.54
C GLY A 216 -11.23 8.32 -27.04
N ALA A 217 -10.93 7.20 -26.37
CA ALA A 217 -10.56 7.22 -24.96
C ALA A 217 -9.22 7.96 -24.73
N VAL A 218 -9.15 8.74 -23.66
CA VAL A 218 -7.96 9.47 -23.21
C VAL A 218 -7.64 9.05 -21.78
N ILE A 219 -6.49 8.41 -21.57
CA ILE A 219 -6.05 7.88 -20.29
C ILE A 219 -4.71 8.51 -19.94
N GLU A 220 -4.65 9.21 -18.81
CA GLU A 220 -3.48 9.99 -18.39
C GLU A 220 -3.18 9.77 -16.91
N ASN A 221 -1.92 9.50 -16.57
CA ASN A 221 -1.48 9.30 -15.19
C ASN A 221 -2.40 8.37 -14.39
N SER A 222 -2.70 7.19 -14.92
CA SER A 222 -3.74 6.31 -14.37
C SER A 222 -3.37 4.84 -14.42
N VAL A 223 -3.88 4.08 -13.45
CA VAL A 223 -3.74 2.62 -13.40
C VAL A 223 -5.07 1.99 -13.82
N ILE A 224 -5.04 1.21 -14.90
CA ILE A 224 -6.17 0.45 -15.40
C ILE A 224 -5.98 -1.01 -15.03
N GLY A 225 -6.77 -1.47 -14.07
CA GLY A 225 -6.78 -2.83 -13.56
C GLY A 225 -7.30 -3.84 -14.58
N LEU A 226 -7.24 -5.12 -14.19
CA LEU A 226 -7.60 -6.23 -15.06
C LEU A 226 -9.06 -6.18 -15.52
N ARG A 227 -9.32 -6.62 -16.75
CA ARG A 227 -10.68 -6.75 -17.31
C ARG A 227 -11.50 -5.46 -17.39
N CYS A 228 -10.86 -4.30 -17.36
CA CYS A 228 -11.56 -3.03 -17.52
C CYS A 228 -12.24 -2.95 -18.89
N ARG A 229 -13.47 -2.45 -18.92
CA ARG A 229 -14.13 -2.01 -20.16
C ARG A 229 -14.27 -0.49 -20.11
N ILE A 230 -13.65 0.19 -21.06
CA ILE A 230 -13.62 1.64 -21.16
C ILE A 230 -14.30 2.02 -22.47
N GLY A 231 -15.44 2.71 -22.36
CA GLY A 231 -16.27 3.10 -23.49
C GLY A 231 -15.66 4.20 -24.35
N ARG A 232 -16.35 4.50 -25.46
CA ARG A 232 -15.94 5.54 -26.42
C ARG A 232 -15.83 6.90 -25.76
N ASN A 233 -14.86 7.70 -26.21
CA ASN A 233 -14.68 9.09 -25.78
C ASN A 233 -14.60 9.28 -24.24
N VAL A 234 -14.21 8.25 -23.50
CA VAL A 234 -14.02 8.32 -22.05
C VAL A 234 -12.70 9.02 -21.73
N THR A 235 -12.70 9.90 -20.74
CA THR A 235 -11.48 10.53 -20.22
C THR A 235 -11.22 10.06 -18.79
N ILE A 236 -10.02 9.53 -18.53
CA ILE A 236 -9.57 9.10 -17.20
C ILE A 236 -8.25 9.79 -16.90
N ARG A 237 -8.18 10.52 -15.78
CA ARG A 237 -6.99 11.25 -15.33
C ARG A 237 -6.71 11.00 -13.87
N ASN A 238 -5.45 10.80 -13.47
CA ASN A 238 -5.08 10.70 -12.06
C ASN A 238 -6.01 9.73 -11.31
N SER A 239 -6.16 8.51 -11.82
CA SER A 239 -7.18 7.59 -11.31
C SER A 239 -6.71 6.15 -11.29
N VAL A 240 -7.25 5.38 -10.35
CA VAL A 240 -6.99 3.95 -10.18
C VAL A 240 -8.30 3.21 -10.42
N LEU A 241 -8.38 2.46 -11.51
CA LEU A 241 -9.50 1.57 -11.79
C LEU A 241 -9.10 0.16 -11.38
N MET A 242 -9.74 -0.41 -10.36
CA MET A 242 -9.42 -1.75 -9.84
C MET A 242 -9.75 -2.88 -10.83
N GLY A 243 -10.65 -2.62 -11.78
CA GLY A 243 -11.03 -3.55 -12.82
C GLY A 243 -12.28 -4.38 -12.51
N ALA A 244 -12.31 -5.61 -12.99
CA ALA A 244 -13.45 -6.51 -12.79
C ALA A 244 -13.01 -7.94 -12.43
N ASP A 245 -13.76 -8.55 -11.51
CA ASP A 245 -13.55 -9.93 -11.08
C ASP A 245 -13.90 -10.95 -12.19
N TYR A 246 -14.72 -10.56 -13.17
CA TYR A 246 -15.21 -11.39 -14.28
C TYR A 246 -15.39 -10.59 -15.58
N PHE A 247 -15.53 -11.30 -16.69
CA PHE A 247 -16.05 -10.71 -17.94
C PHE A 247 -17.55 -10.84 -17.97
N GLN A 248 -18.25 -9.73 -18.20
CA GLN A 248 -19.67 -9.77 -18.50
C GLN A 248 -19.90 -10.32 -19.91
N SER A 249 -20.78 -11.31 -20.03
CA SER A 249 -21.18 -11.91 -21.30
C SER A 249 -22.04 -10.97 -22.14
N ASP A 250 -22.10 -11.20 -23.45
CA ASP A 250 -22.93 -10.39 -24.36
C ASP A 250 -24.43 -10.49 -24.02
N ALA A 251 -24.89 -11.66 -23.56
CA ALA A 251 -26.28 -11.86 -23.13
C ALA A 251 -26.61 -11.05 -21.87
N GLU A 252 -25.73 -11.04 -20.87
CA GLU A 252 -25.91 -10.22 -19.65
C GLU A 252 -25.88 -8.73 -19.99
N ARG A 253 -25.00 -8.30 -20.89
CA ARG A 253 -24.94 -6.89 -21.33
C ARG A 253 -26.22 -6.47 -22.04
N LEU A 254 -26.81 -7.35 -22.86
CA LEU A 254 -28.07 -7.09 -23.54
C LEU A 254 -29.21 -6.97 -22.52
N ALA A 255 -29.29 -7.91 -21.57
CA ALA A 255 -30.30 -7.89 -20.51
C ALA A 255 -30.20 -6.62 -19.64
N ASP A 256 -28.99 -6.20 -19.28
CA ASP A 256 -28.78 -4.95 -18.54
C ASP A 256 -29.24 -3.73 -19.35
N ALA A 257 -28.90 -3.68 -20.64
CA ALA A 257 -29.35 -2.60 -21.52
C ALA A 257 -30.87 -2.54 -21.65
N GLU A 258 -31.54 -3.69 -21.78
CA GLU A 258 -33.01 -3.80 -21.78
C GLU A 258 -33.63 -3.35 -20.45
N ALA A 259 -32.93 -3.60 -19.34
CA ALA A 259 -33.32 -3.14 -18.00
C ALA A 259 -32.93 -1.67 -17.71
N GLY A 260 -32.31 -0.97 -18.65
CA GLY A 260 -31.84 0.41 -18.46
C GLY A 260 -30.68 0.56 -17.48
N GLN A 261 -29.91 -0.52 -17.26
CA GLN A 261 -28.77 -0.54 -16.35
C GLN A 261 -27.44 -0.45 -17.12
N PRO A 262 -26.46 0.34 -16.65
CA PRO A 262 -25.13 0.32 -17.22
C PRO A 262 -24.45 -1.04 -17.04
N ALA A 263 -23.77 -1.51 -18.09
CA ALA A 263 -22.89 -2.66 -18.03
C ALA A 263 -21.69 -2.39 -17.10
N VAL A 264 -21.00 -3.45 -16.66
CA VAL A 264 -19.76 -3.30 -15.88
C VAL A 264 -18.69 -2.59 -16.71
N GLY A 265 -18.06 -1.58 -16.12
CA GLY A 265 -17.05 -0.73 -16.75
C GLY A 265 -17.47 0.74 -16.80
N ILE A 266 -16.80 1.50 -17.67
CA ILE A 266 -16.98 2.95 -17.83
C ILE A 266 -17.74 3.24 -19.12
N GLY A 267 -18.94 3.80 -18.98
CA GLY A 267 -19.81 4.14 -20.10
C GLY A 267 -19.29 5.33 -20.92
N GLU A 268 -19.71 5.37 -22.18
CA GLU A 268 -19.33 6.36 -23.19
C GLU A 268 -19.42 7.81 -22.69
N GLY A 269 -18.43 8.63 -23.07
CA GLY A 269 -18.42 10.07 -22.79
C GLY A 269 -18.20 10.46 -21.34
N SER A 270 -17.91 9.48 -20.47
CA SER A 270 -17.68 9.73 -19.05
C SER A 270 -16.30 10.35 -18.79
N PHE A 271 -16.22 11.15 -17.72
CA PHE A 271 -15.02 11.83 -17.26
C PHE A 271 -14.74 11.40 -15.81
N ILE A 272 -13.57 10.83 -15.58
CA ILE A 272 -13.12 10.36 -14.26
C ILE A 272 -11.78 11.01 -13.95
N GLU A 273 -11.72 11.74 -12.85
CA GLU A 273 -10.51 12.40 -12.37
C GLU A 273 -10.36 12.25 -10.87
N GLY A 274 -9.15 11.99 -10.38
CA GLY A 274 -8.85 11.98 -8.95
C GLY A 274 -9.62 10.93 -8.16
N ALA A 275 -9.80 9.74 -8.74
CA ALA A 275 -10.69 8.72 -8.19
C ALA A 275 -10.07 7.32 -8.15
N ILE A 276 -10.48 6.55 -7.14
CA ILE A 276 -10.40 5.10 -7.10
C ILE A 276 -11.77 4.55 -7.51
N VAL A 277 -11.83 3.79 -8.60
CA VAL A 277 -13.03 3.05 -9.00
C VAL A 277 -12.81 1.60 -8.67
N ASP A 278 -13.52 1.10 -7.66
CA ASP A 278 -13.35 -0.27 -7.19
C ASP A 278 -13.98 -1.28 -8.18
N LYS A 279 -13.89 -2.56 -7.86
CA LYS A 279 -14.19 -3.63 -8.79
C LYS A 279 -15.66 -3.67 -9.17
N ASN A 280 -15.91 -4.10 -10.41
CA ASN A 280 -17.23 -4.40 -10.96
C ASN A 280 -18.19 -3.20 -10.97
N CYS A 281 -17.68 -1.98 -10.81
CA CYS A 281 -18.50 -0.78 -10.91
C CYS A 281 -19.18 -0.67 -12.28
N ARG A 282 -20.41 -0.17 -12.26
CA ARG A 282 -21.28 0.07 -13.41
C ARG A 282 -21.45 1.57 -13.57
N ILE A 283 -20.55 2.18 -14.34
CA ILE A 283 -20.55 3.62 -14.57
C ILE A 283 -21.27 3.88 -15.89
N GLY A 284 -22.39 4.58 -15.84
CA GLY A 284 -23.22 4.94 -16.98
C GLY A 284 -22.53 5.85 -17.99
N LYS A 285 -23.27 6.26 -19.01
CA LYS A 285 -22.82 7.20 -20.04
C LYS A 285 -22.79 8.61 -19.50
N ASN A 286 -21.85 9.43 -19.97
CA ASN A 286 -21.72 10.84 -19.62
C ASN A 286 -21.64 11.10 -18.10
N VAL A 287 -21.09 10.15 -17.35
CA VAL A 287 -20.88 10.31 -15.91
C VAL A 287 -19.68 11.23 -15.67
N ARG A 288 -19.76 12.12 -14.68
CA ARG A 288 -18.67 13.03 -14.32
C ARG A 288 -18.27 12.87 -12.86
N ILE A 289 -17.04 12.41 -12.64
CA ILE A 289 -16.39 12.28 -11.33
C ILE A 289 -15.16 13.17 -11.33
N SER A 290 -15.10 14.15 -10.41
CA SER A 290 -13.90 14.93 -10.12
C SER A 290 -13.98 15.45 -8.69
N PRO A 291 -12.93 15.32 -7.86
CA PRO A 291 -12.88 15.90 -6.52
C PRO A 291 -12.73 17.43 -6.55
N LYS A 292 -12.56 18.05 -7.71
CA LYS A 292 -12.23 19.48 -7.81
C LYS A 292 -13.34 20.35 -7.20
N GLY A 293 -12.98 21.08 -6.15
CA GLY A 293 -13.90 21.96 -5.43
C GLY A 293 -14.75 21.25 -4.37
N LEU A 294 -14.65 19.93 -4.24
CA LEU A 294 -15.37 19.15 -3.25
C LEU A 294 -14.72 19.29 -1.86
N LYS A 295 -15.53 19.57 -0.84
CA LYS A 295 -15.07 19.68 0.55
C LYS A 295 -15.43 18.45 1.39
N SER A 296 -16.63 17.92 1.20
CA SER A 296 -17.14 16.74 1.87
C SER A 296 -18.33 16.18 1.11
N LEU A 297 -18.68 14.93 1.40
CA LEU A 297 -19.89 14.30 0.90
C LEU A 297 -20.85 13.96 2.04
N PRO A 298 -22.17 13.94 1.79
CA PRO A 298 -23.12 13.36 2.73
C PRO A 298 -22.83 11.87 2.95
N GLU A 299 -23.08 11.36 4.15
CA GLU A 299 -22.93 9.93 4.47
C GLU A 299 -23.80 9.02 3.58
N SER A 300 -24.91 9.53 3.03
CA SER A 300 -25.81 8.81 2.12
C SER A 300 -25.33 8.79 0.66
N SER A 301 -24.15 9.33 0.38
CA SER A 301 -23.56 9.34 -0.96
C SER A 301 -23.25 7.92 -1.44
N GLN A 302 -23.47 7.67 -2.73
CA GLN A 302 -23.10 6.40 -3.40
C GLN A 302 -21.59 6.24 -3.56
N ILE A 303 -20.83 7.31 -3.28
CA ILE A 303 -19.38 7.37 -3.35
C ILE A 303 -18.82 7.96 -2.06
N VAL A 304 -17.58 7.62 -1.74
CA VAL A 304 -16.85 8.14 -0.59
C VAL A 304 -15.86 9.22 -1.05
N TYR A 305 -15.60 10.20 -0.21
CA TYR A 305 -14.56 11.21 -0.45
C TYR A 305 -13.71 11.35 0.81
N GLU A 306 -12.45 10.95 0.70
CA GLU A 306 -11.50 10.87 1.80
C GLU A 306 -10.17 11.47 1.32
N GLU A 307 -9.58 12.38 2.11
CA GLU A 307 -8.22 12.92 1.85
C GLU A 307 -7.99 13.47 0.41
N GLY A 308 -9.02 14.04 -0.20
CA GLY A 308 -8.92 14.60 -1.56
C GLY A 308 -9.11 13.59 -2.70
N VAL A 309 -9.47 12.35 -2.39
CA VAL A 309 -9.67 11.26 -3.35
C VAL A 309 -11.13 10.80 -3.33
N VAL A 310 -11.74 10.65 -4.50
CA VAL A 310 -13.07 10.03 -4.63
C VAL A 310 -12.95 8.52 -4.71
N VAL A 311 -13.72 7.78 -3.93
CA VAL A 311 -13.78 6.31 -4.03
C VAL A 311 -15.17 5.89 -4.45
N VAL A 312 -15.27 5.17 -5.57
CA VAL A 312 -16.49 4.48 -6.00
C VAL A 312 -16.43 3.05 -5.46
N PRO A 313 -17.29 2.69 -4.48
CA PRO A 313 -17.24 1.37 -3.84
C PRO A 313 -17.50 0.22 -4.81
N LYS A 314 -17.07 -0.98 -4.45
CA LYS A 314 -17.30 -2.20 -5.22
C LYS A 314 -18.77 -2.39 -5.59
N ASP A 315 -19.01 -2.85 -6.81
CA ASP A 315 -20.35 -3.17 -7.35
C ASP A 315 -21.31 -1.96 -7.44
N SER A 316 -20.82 -0.74 -7.21
CA SER A 316 -21.62 0.49 -7.31
C SER A 316 -22.13 0.75 -8.73
N LEU A 317 -23.34 1.32 -8.81
CA LEU A 317 -23.99 1.70 -10.06
C LEU A 317 -24.23 3.20 -10.09
N LEU A 318 -23.60 3.90 -11.04
CA LEU A 318 -23.87 5.30 -11.32
C LEU A 318 -24.61 5.41 -12.65
N ASN A 319 -25.86 5.92 -12.61
CA ASN A 319 -26.71 6.03 -13.79
C ASN A 319 -26.14 6.99 -14.84
N ASP A 320 -26.65 6.90 -16.06
CA ASP A 320 -26.34 7.82 -17.15
C ASP A 320 -26.53 9.29 -16.71
N GLY A 321 -25.56 10.13 -17.04
CA GLY A 321 -25.55 11.55 -16.72
C GLY A 321 -25.27 11.89 -15.26
N TRP A 322 -25.01 10.91 -14.39
CA TRP A 322 -24.67 11.17 -12.99
C TRP A 322 -23.44 12.07 -12.91
N THR A 323 -23.51 13.12 -12.09
CA THR A 323 -22.43 14.08 -11.91
C THR A 323 -22.19 14.31 -10.43
N LEU A 324 -20.93 14.20 -10.03
CA LEU A 324 -20.48 14.61 -8.72
C LEU A 324 -20.60 16.13 -8.61
N LYS A 325 -21.52 16.60 -7.75
CA LYS A 325 -21.73 18.03 -7.51
C LYS A 325 -20.77 18.49 -6.42
N SER A 326 -20.01 19.54 -6.71
CA SER A 326 -19.17 20.29 -5.77
C SER A 326 -19.99 21.09 -4.77
#